data_AF-A0A1J5S113-F1
#
_entry.id   AF-A0A1J5S113-F1
#
_cell.length_a   1.000
_cell.length_b   1.000
_cell.length_c   1.000
_cell.angle_alpha   90.00
_cell.angle_beta   90.00
_cell.angle_gamma   90.00
#
_symmetry.space_group_name_H-M   'P 1'
#
loop_
_entity.id
_entity.type
_entity.pdbx_description
1 polymer ?
#
loop_
_entity_poly.entity_id
_entity_poly.type
_entity_poly.pdbx_seq_one_letter_code
_entity_poly.pdbx_strand_id
1 'polypeptide(L)' 'MTPRITQLRLLATYNRWMNEKVYAAGSQLSHEELARDRCAFFRSILGTTNHLVVGDTLRLQRFARHPRNRPQLTPVLQFP' A
#
# COMPACT_ATOMS: atom_id res chain seq x y z
N MET A 1 -1.45 26.60 -4.72
CA MET A 1 -1.33 25.44 -3.79
C MET A 1 0.05 25.48 -3.17
N THR A 2 0.20 25.13 -1.88
CA THR A 2 1.53 25.17 -1.22
C THR A 2 2.47 24.11 -1.81
N PRO A 3 3.80 24.35 -1.84
CA PRO A 3 4.78 23.41 -2.41
C PRO A 3 4.66 21.98 -1.85
N ARG A 4 4.32 21.86 -0.56
CA ARG A 4 4.11 20.57 0.13
C ARG A 4 2.96 19.75 -0.46
N ILE A 5 1.82 20.38 -0.76
CA ILE A 5 0.67 19.65 -1.31
C ILE A 5 0.97 19.18 -2.73
N THR A 6 1.68 19.97 -3.53
CA THR A 6 2.13 19.56 -4.87
C THR A 6 3.03 18.33 -4.81
N GLN A 7 4.00 18.30 -3.90
CA GLN A 7 4.87 17.14 -3.71
C GLN A 7 4.08 15.90 -3.27
N LEU A 8 3.11 16.04 -2.35
CA LEU A 8 2.26 14.91 -1.94
C LEU A 8 1.43 14.36 -3.10
N ARG A 9 0.91 15.22 -3.98
CA ARG A 9 0.19 14.78 -5.20
C ARG A 9 1.10 14.05 -6.17
N LEU A 10 2.33 14.55 -6.36
CA LEU A 10 3.33 13.88 -7.21
C LEU A 10 3.66 12.48 -6.66
N LEU A 11 3.94 12.38 -5.36
CA LEU A 11 4.24 11.09 -4.70
C LEU A 11 3.04 10.14 -4.74
N ALA A 12 1.81 10.63 -4.62
CA ALA A 12 0.61 9.81 -4.77
C ALA A 12 0.48 9.23 -6.19
N THR A 13 0.72 10.04 -7.22
CA THR A 13 0.73 9.57 -8.62
C THR A 13 1.83 8.56 -8.86
N TYR A 14 3.03 8.82 -8.35
CA TYR A 14 4.16 7.89 -8.45
C TYR A 14 3.86 6.55 -7.76
N ASN A 15 3.34 6.58 -6.53
CA ASN A 15 3.01 5.36 -5.78
C ASN A 15 1.96 4.53 -6.51
N ARG A 16 0.94 5.16 -7.10
CA ARG A 16 -0.05 4.45 -7.92
C ARG A 16 0.62 3.74 -9.10
N TRP A 17 1.44 4.46 -9.86
CA TRP A 17 2.14 3.90 -11.03
C TRP A 17 3.11 2.76 -10.65
N MET A 18 3.83 2.91 -9.54
CA MET A 18 4.72 1.86 -9.06
C MET A 18 3.97 0.64 -8.55
N ASN A 19 2.85 0.83 -7.84
CA ASN A 19 2.00 -0.29 -7.43
C ASN A 19 1.50 -1.08 -8.64
N GLU A 20 1.03 -0.41 -9.70
CA GLU A 20 0.60 -1.07 -10.94
C GLU A 20 1.72 -1.94 -11.55
N LYS A 21 2.97 -1.44 -11.57
CA LYS A 21 4.13 -2.22 -12.03
C LYS A 21 4.45 -3.42 -11.15
N VAL A 22 4.41 -3.24 -9.82
CA VAL A 22 4.67 -4.33 -8.86
C VAL A 22 3.61 -5.42 -8.99
N TYR A 23 2.33 -5.04 -9.13
CA TYR A 23 1.25 -6.00 -9.34
C TYR A 23 1.39 -6.73 -10.68
N ALA A 24 1.73 -6.02 -11.76
CA ALA A 24 1.97 -6.64 -13.06
C ALA A 24 3.09 -7.68 -13.00
N ALA A 25 4.24 -7.34 -12.38
CA ALA A 25 5.34 -8.29 -12.17
C ALA A 25 4.94 -9.46 -11.27
N GLY A 26 4.23 -9.19 -10.16
CA GLY A 26 3.77 -10.23 -9.24
C GLY A 26 2.79 -11.20 -9.87
N SER A 27 1.94 -10.75 -10.79
CA SER A 27 0.95 -11.58 -11.50
C SER A 27 1.55 -12.62 -12.45
N GLN A 28 2.84 -12.46 -12.80
CA GLN A 28 3.57 -13.42 -13.64
C GLN A 28 4.15 -14.59 -12.85
N LEU A 29 4.10 -14.53 -11.51
CA LEU A 29 4.68 -15.54 -10.62
C LEU A 29 3.59 -16.48 -10.09
N SER A 30 3.95 -17.75 -9.89
CA SER A 30 3.08 -18.68 -9.17
C SER A 30 2.92 -18.29 -7.70
N HIS A 31 1.90 -18.85 -7.05
CA HIS A 31 1.75 -18.67 -5.60
C HIS A 31 2.97 -19.17 -4.82
N GLU A 32 3.57 -20.31 -5.21
CA GLU A 32 4.77 -20.81 -4.53
C GLU A 32 5.95 -19.86 -4.72
N GLU A 33 6.09 -19.25 -5.90
CA GLU A 33 7.15 -18.29 -6.18
C GLU A 33 7.02 -17.00 -5.38
N LEU A 34 5.78 -16.52 -5.19
CA LEU A 34 5.48 -15.37 -4.35
C LEU A 34 5.76 -15.64 -2.86
N ALA A 35 5.45 -16.85 -2.40
CA ALA A 35 5.63 -17.26 -1.01
C ALA A 35 7.06 -17.74 -0.67
N ARG A 36 7.88 -18.06 -1.69
CA ARG A 36 9.25 -18.58 -1.52
C ARG A 36 10.11 -17.65 -0.66
N ASP A 37 10.85 -18.24 0.29
CA ASP A 37 11.85 -17.51 1.06
C ASP A 37 13.00 -17.06 0.15
N ARG A 38 13.32 -15.76 0.24
CA ARG A 38 14.35 -15.05 -0.53
C ARG A 38 15.34 -14.35 0.40
N CYS A 39 15.34 -14.70 1.69
CA CYS A 39 16.17 -14.06 2.71
C CYS A 39 15.94 -12.54 2.82
N ALA A 40 14.76 -12.06 2.42
CA ALA A 40 14.34 -10.68 2.64
C ALA A 40 13.92 -10.47 4.10
N PHE A 41 13.78 -9.22 4.55
CA PHE A 41 13.34 -8.91 5.93
C PHE A 41 11.99 -9.59 6.28
N PHE A 42 11.03 -9.57 5.34
CA PHE A 42 9.76 -10.29 5.46
C PHE A 42 9.79 -11.67 4.77
N ARG A 43 10.98 -12.22 4.58
CA ARG A 43 11.32 -13.51 3.96
C ARG A 43 10.98 -13.62 2.48
N SER A 44 9.76 -13.30 2.07
CA SER A 44 9.27 -13.50 0.70
C SER A 44 8.74 -12.21 0.05
N ILE A 45 8.43 -12.30 -1.24
CA ILE A 45 7.74 -11.21 -1.97
C ILE A 45 6.37 -10.99 -1.34
N LEU A 46 5.61 -12.07 -1.13
CA LEU A 46 4.29 -12.02 -0.51
C LEU A 46 4.35 -11.44 0.92
N GLY A 47 5.36 -11.80 1.71
CA GLY A 47 5.54 -11.23 3.05
C GLY A 47 5.77 -9.73 3.01
N THR A 48 6.59 -9.27 2.06
CA THR A 48 6.91 -7.84 1.89
C THR A 48 5.69 -7.05 1.43
N THR A 49 4.94 -7.55 0.43
CA THR A 49 3.74 -6.87 -0.06
C THR A 49 2.60 -6.89 0.95
N ASN A 50 2.42 -7.98 1.70
CA ASN A 50 1.47 -8.04 2.81
C ASN A 50 1.80 -7.00 3.89
N HIS A 51 3.08 -6.83 4.24
CA HIS A 51 3.48 -5.81 5.20
C HIS A 51 3.09 -4.39 4.74
N LEU A 52 3.28 -4.07 3.46
CA LEU A 52 2.87 -2.79 2.89
C LEU A 52 1.35 -2.58 3.00
N VAL A 53 0.55 -3.57 2.62
CA VAL A 53 -0.92 -3.51 2.70
C VAL A 53 -1.39 -3.29 4.13
N VAL A 54 -0.83 -4.02 5.10
CA VAL A 54 -1.18 -3.85 6.52
C VAL A 54 -0.79 -2.45 7.00
N GLY A 55 0.42 -1.98 6.69
CA GLY A 55 0.90 -0.66 7.09
C GLY A 55 0.03 0.47 6.53
N ASP A 56 -0.34 0.40 5.25
CA ASP A 56 -1.18 1.40 4.61
C ASP A 56 -2.62 1.36 5.13
N THR A 57 -3.18 0.17 5.35
CA THR A 57 -4.52 -0.01 5.93
C THR A 57 -4.59 0.63 7.31
N LEU A 58 -3.66 0.32 8.21
CA LEU A 58 -3.60 0.90 9.55
C LEU A 58 -3.46 2.43 9.52
N ARG A 59 -2.63 2.97 8.61
CA ARG A 59 -2.46 4.42 8.48
C ARG A 59 -3.74 5.09 7.98
N LEU A 60 -4.40 4.52 6.97
CA LEU A 60 -5.64 5.04 6.42
C LEU A 60 -6.80 4.94 7.42
N GLN A 61 -6.89 3.85 8.20
CA GLN A 61 -7.86 3.71 9.29
C GLN A 61 -7.65 4.79 10.36
N ARG A 62 -6.40 5.14 10.71
CA ARG A 62 -6.11 6.27 11.62
C ARG A 62 -6.62 7.60 11.06
N PHE A 63 -6.46 7.86 9.77
CA PHE A 63 -7.00 9.06 9.12
C PHE A 63 -8.53 9.04 9.04
N ALA A 64 -9.14 7.89 8.80
CA ALA A 64 -10.59 7.72 8.77
C ALA A 64 -11.24 7.97 10.14
N ARG A 65 -10.54 7.66 11.24
CA ARG A 65 -11.01 7.89 12.62
C ARG A 65 -10.70 9.29 13.16
N HIS A 66 -9.92 10.11 12.44
CA HIS A 66 -9.57 11.45 12.89
C HIS A 66 -10.82 12.37 12.91
N PRO A 67 -10.98 13.30 13.87
CA PRO A 67 -12.16 14.19 13.92
C PRO A 67 -12.39 15.03 12.66
N ARG A 68 -11.31 15.33 11.92
CA ARG A 68 -11.33 16.00 10.60
C ARG A 68 -11.13 15.01 9.46
N ASN A 69 -11.82 13.87 9.49
CA ASN A 69 -11.71 12.85 8.45
C ASN A 69 -12.34 13.33 7.13
N ARG A 70 -12.25 12.45 6.14
CA ARG A 70 -12.90 12.58 4.85
C ARG A 70 -13.74 11.32 4.63
N PRO A 71 -15.03 11.43 4.27
CA PRO A 71 -15.92 10.27 4.13
C PRO A 71 -15.44 9.26 3.09
N GLN A 72 -14.58 9.69 2.14
CA GLN A 72 -13.91 8.82 1.17
C GLN A 72 -13.07 7.70 1.83
N LEU A 73 -12.64 7.87 3.08
CA LEU A 73 -11.88 6.86 3.82
C LEU A 73 -12.76 5.88 4.59
N THR A 74 -14.08 6.09 4.67
CA THR A 74 -15.00 5.20 5.42
C THR A 74 -14.87 3.72 5.04
N PRO A 75 -14.72 3.34 3.75
CA PRO A 75 -14.57 1.93 3.38
C PRO A 75 -13.38 1.25 4.04
N VAL A 76 -12.30 1.98 4.36
CA VAL A 76 -11.09 1.38 4.93
C VAL A 76 -11.29 0.82 6.35
N LEU A 77 -12.36 1.26 7.02
CA LEU A 77 -12.72 0.80 8.36
C LEU A 77 -13.37 -0.59 8.35
N GLN A 78 -13.73 -1.13 7.18
CA GLN A 78 -14.27 -2.47 7.01
C GLN A 78 -13.18 -3.54 6.89
N PHE A 79 -11.96 -3.12 6.54
CA PHE A 79 -10.82 -4.03 6.57
C PHE A 79 -10.45 -4.35 8.02
N PRO A 80 -10.01 -5.60 8.29
CA PRO A 80 -9.57 -6.03 9.62
C PRO A 80 -8.40 -5.20 10.16
#